data_AF-A0A7X7VS91-F1
#
_entry.id   AF-A0A7X7VS91-F1
#
_cell.length_a   1.000
_cell.length_b   1.000
_cell.length_c   1.000
_cell.angle_alpha   90.00
_cell.angle_beta   90.00
_cell.angle_gamma   90.00
#
_symmetry.space_group_name_H-M   'P 1'
#
loop_
_entity.id
_entity.type
_entity.pdbx_description
1 polymer ?
#
loop_
_entity_poly.entity_id
_entity_poly.type
_entity_poly.pdbx_seq_one_letter_code
_entity_poly.pdbx_strand_id
1 'polypeptide(L)'
;MLYSLPDGRCFELEQVSRVSRIRDEGMGFGPVDYSKLTFRISLRVNEVVEVTLLYLYSDWVEQKKKLASIRADLLKKLRDNGINVDDS
;
A
#
# COMPACT_ATOMS: atom_id res chain seq x y z
N MET A 1 -9.62 13.71 6.97
CA MET A 1 -8.17 13.91 7.27
C MET A 1 -7.34 13.32 6.12
N LEU A 2 -6.48 14.12 5.49
CA LEU A 2 -5.66 13.71 4.34
C LEU A 2 -4.41 12.92 4.78
N TYR A 3 -4.22 11.75 4.19
CA TYR A 3 -3.01 10.92 4.31
C TYR A 3 -2.21 10.98 3.02
N SER A 4 -0.93 11.35 3.14
CA SER A 4 0.02 11.31 2.04
C SER A 4 0.84 10.03 2.11
N LEU A 5 0.81 9.25 1.04
CA LEU A 5 1.69 8.10 0.84
C LEU A 5 3.12 8.57 0.52
N PRO A 6 4.14 7.73 0.77
CA PRO A 6 5.49 7.99 0.30
C PRO A 6 5.63 7.99 -1.24
N ASP A 7 4.61 7.53 -1.97
CA ASP A 7 4.48 7.61 -3.43
C ASP A 7 4.05 9.01 -3.92
N GLY A 8 3.82 9.97 -3.01
CA GLY A 8 3.30 11.31 -3.32
C GLY A 8 1.79 11.38 -3.55
N ARG A 9 1.09 10.24 -3.55
CA ARG A 9 -0.37 10.16 -3.63
C ARG A 9 -1.02 10.56 -2.30
N CYS A 10 -2.05 11.39 -2.36
CA CYS A 10 -2.80 11.87 -1.20
C CYS A 10 -4.26 11.44 -1.30
N PHE A 11 -4.85 10.93 -0.21
CA PHE A 11 -6.28 10.63 -0.14
C PHE A 11 -6.82 10.85 1.28
N GLU A 12 -8.13 10.95 1.43
CA GLU A 12 -8.76 11.06 2.74
C GLU A 12 -8.89 9.69 3.43
N LEU A 13 -8.41 9.60 4.67
CA LEU A 13 -8.53 8.37 5.48
C LEU A 13 -9.99 7.92 5.61
N GLU A 14 -10.91 8.88 5.79
CA GLU A 14 -12.36 8.65 5.95
C GLU A 14 -13.01 8.06 4.70
N GLN A 15 -12.37 8.21 3.53
CA GLN A 15 -12.80 7.55 2.31
C GLN A 15 -12.23 6.14 2.19
N VAL A 16 -11.25 5.69 2.98
CA VAL A 16 -10.74 4.31 2.86
C VAL A 16 -11.84 3.33 3.27
N SER A 17 -12.17 2.42 2.36
CA SER A 17 -13.18 1.38 2.56
C SER A 17 -12.56 0.00 2.81
N ARG A 18 -11.46 -0.31 2.11
CA ARG A 18 -10.78 -1.61 2.21
C ARG A 18 -9.29 -1.46 1.92
N VAL A 19 -8.46 -2.23 2.62
CA VAL A 19 -7.02 -2.31 2.36
C VAL A 19 -6.72 -3.72 1.89
N SER A 20 -6.37 -3.87 0.62
CA SER A 20 -5.95 -5.17 0.06
C SER A 20 -4.62 -5.60 0.67
N ARG A 21 -4.43 -6.92 0.78
CA ARG A 21 -3.13 -7.49 1.14
C ARG A 21 -2.04 -7.07 0.14
N ILE A 22 -0.83 -7.07 0.65
CA ILE A 22 0.39 -6.97 -0.16
C ILE A 22 0.42 -8.14 -1.13
N ARG A 23 0.32 -7.84 -2.43
CA ARG A 23 0.62 -8.76 -3.51
C ARG A 23 2.07 -8.56 -3.93
N ASP A 24 2.73 -9.68 -4.15
CA ASP A 24 3.90 -9.68 -5.00
C ASP A 24 3.41 -9.88 -6.44
N GLU A 25 3.69 -8.93 -7.33
CA GLU A 25 3.52 -9.14 -8.77
C GLU A 25 4.76 -9.82 -9.39
N GLY A 26 5.79 -10.09 -8.58
CA GLY A 26 7.00 -10.76 -9.01
C GLY A 26 7.81 -9.88 -9.95
N MET A 27 8.59 -10.53 -10.81
CA MET A 27 9.55 -9.88 -11.69
C MET A 27 8.82 -9.16 -12.84
N GLY A 28 9.00 -7.85 -12.95
CA GLY A 28 8.47 -7.11 -14.10
C GLY A 28 9.23 -7.47 -15.36
N PHE A 29 8.54 -7.69 -16.48
CA PHE A 29 9.14 -7.86 -17.81
C PHE A 29 9.73 -6.53 -18.33
N GLY A 30 10.79 -6.07 -17.69
CA GLY A 30 11.62 -4.93 -18.10
C GLY A 30 13.09 -5.31 -18.20
N PRO A 31 13.94 -4.47 -18.80
CA PRO A 31 15.36 -4.77 -19.04
C PRO A 31 16.23 -4.75 -17.78
N VAL A 32 15.66 -4.62 -16.58
CA VAL A 32 16.37 -4.69 -15.29
C VAL A 32 15.51 -5.49 -14.31
N ASP A 33 16.16 -6.41 -13.59
CA ASP A 33 15.65 -7.50 -12.74
C ASP A 33 14.89 -7.05 -11.46
N TYR A 34 14.13 -5.96 -11.54
CA TYR A 34 13.31 -5.48 -10.43
C TYR A 34 11.97 -6.21 -10.36
N SER A 35 11.69 -6.74 -9.18
CA SER A 35 10.37 -7.25 -8.84
C SER A 35 9.52 -6.17 -8.18
N LYS A 36 8.19 -6.37 -8.17
CA LYS A 36 7.20 -5.36 -7.75
C LYS A 36 6.33 -5.85 -6.60
N LEU A 37 6.46 -5.19 -5.47
CA LEU A 37 5.58 -5.34 -4.32
C LEU A 37 4.49 -4.28 -4.37
N THR A 38 3.23 -4.70 -4.51
CA THR A 38 2.08 -3.82 -4.70
C THR A 38 1.01 -4.09 -3.63
N PHE A 39 0.41 -3.05 -3.05
CA PHE A 39 -0.87 -3.20 -2.36
C PHE A 39 -1.87 -2.13 -2.82
N ARG A 40 -3.16 -2.44 -2.70
CA ARG A 40 -4.26 -1.59 -3.18
C ARG A 40 -5.11 -1.12 -2.02
N ILE A 41 -5.37 0.17 -1.96
CA ILE A 41 -6.25 0.80 -1.00
C ILE A 41 -7.51 1.21 -1.77
N SER A 42 -8.64 0.58 -1.49
CA SER A 42 -9.92 0.92 -2.12
C SER A 42 -10.62 1.98 -1.29
N LEU A 43 -10.92 3.11 -1.91
CA LEU A 43 -11.71 4.20 -1.34
C LEU A 43 -13.20 4.00 -1.66
N ARG A 44 -14.07 4.62 -0.86
CA ARG A 44 -15.55 4.56 -0.98
C ARG A 44 -16.06 5.15 -2.30
N VAL A 45 -15.32 6.09 -2.89
CA VAL A 45 -15.69 6.80 -4.13
C VAL A 45 -15.27 6.01 -5.39
N ASN A 46 -15.17 4.68 -5.27
CA ASN A 46 -14.69 3.76 -6.33
C ASN A 46 -13.26 4.05 -6.84
N GLU A 47 -12.51 4.87 -6.11
CA GLU A 47 -11.12 5.20 -6.39
C GLU A 47 -10.20 4.16 -5.73
N VAL A 48 -9.18 3.69 -6.46
CA VAL A 48 -8.25 2.66 -5.96
C VAL A 48 -6.83 3.20 -5.99
N VAL A 49 -6.30 3.48 -4.81
CA VAL A 49 -4.92 3.93 -4.63
C VAL A 49 -4.02 2.71 -4.56
N GLU A 50 -3.39 2.39 -5.68
CA GLU A 50 -2.31 1.42 -5.73
C GLU A 50 -1.00 2.02 -5.19
N VAL A 51 -0.25 1.24 -4.42
CA VAL A 51 1.04 1.60 -3.82
C VAL A 51 2.05 0.52 -4.20
N THR A 52 3.07 0.91 -4.97
CA THR A 52 4.02 -0.02 -5.59
C THR A 52 5.45 0.30 -5.16
N LEU A 53 6.19 -0.70 -4.70
CA LEU A 53 7.62 -0.61 -4.45
C LEU A 53 8.39 -1.57 -5.37
N LEU A 54 9.34 -1.00 -6.10
CA LEU A 54 10.35 -1.74 -6.86
C LEU A 54 11.41 -2.28 -5.91
N TYR A 55 11.78 -3.55 -6.02
CA TYR A 55 12.78 -4.18 -5.17
C TYR A 55 13.71 -5.12 -5.97
N LEU A 56 14.97 -5.22 -5.55
CA LEU A 56 15.88 -6.28 -5.96
C LEU A 56 15.73 -7.47 -5.01
N TYR A 57 16.04 -8.68 -5.47
CA TYR A 57 15.96 -9.89 -4.64
C TYR A 57 16.67 -9.75 -3.27
N SER A 58 17.83 -9.08 -3.26
CA SER A 58 18.59 -8.74 -2.04
C SER A 58 17.80 -7.88 -1.04
N ASP A 59 17.04 -6.90 -1.54
CA ASP A 59 16.30 -5.89 -0.77
C ASP A 59 14.84 -6.29 -0.48
N TRP A 60 14.38 -7.45 -0.97
CA TRP A 60 13.00 -7.96 -0.80
C TRP A 60 12.53 -7.89 0.64
N VAL A 61 13.36 -8.34 1.59
CA VAL A 61 13.00 -8.39 3.01
C VAL A 61 12.76 -6.98 3.56
N GLU A 62 13.62 -6.03 3.20
CA GLU A 62 13.49 -4.64 3.63
C GLU A 62 12.30 -3.95 2.96
N GLN A 63 12.15 -4.08 1.64
CA GLN A 63 11.02 -3.47 0.90
C GLN A 63 9.67 -4.07 1.33
N LYS A 64 9.58 -5.37 1.58
CA LYS A 64 8.38 -6.02 2.14
C LYS A 64 8.09 -5.52 3.55
N LYS A 65 9.11 -5.38 4.39
CA LYS A 65 8.97 -4.85 5.76
C LYS A 65 8.54 -3.38 5.74
N LYS A 66 9.07 -2.57 4.81
CA LYS A 66 8.71 -1.17 4.59
C LYS A 66 7.26 -1.04 4.11
N LEU A 67 6.84 -1.84 3.12
CA LEU A 67 5.46 -1.89 2.64
C LEU A 67 4.48 -2.35 3.74
N ALA A 68 4.87 -3.35 4.54
CA ALA A 68 4.10 -3.78 5.70
C ALA A 68 4.01 -2.71 6.80
N SER A 69 5.08 -1.95 7.04
CA SER A 69 5.07 -0.81 7.96
C SER A 69 4.16 0.32 7.47
N ILE A 70 4.13 0.62 6.17
CA ILE A 70 3.19 1.59 5.59
C ILE A 70 1.75 1.13 5.78
N ARG A 71 1.44 -0.15 5.49
CA ARG A 71 0.10 -0.73 5.74
C ARG A 71 -0.27 -0.68 7.23
N ALA A 72 0.67 -0.95 8.13
CA ALA A 72 0.44 -0.92 9.58
C ALA A 72 0.23 0.52 10.11
N ASP A 73 0.99 1.50 9.63
CA ASP A 73 0.80 2.93 9.95
C ASP A 73 -0.58 3.42 9.47
N LEU A 74 -0.95 3.07 8.23
CA LEU A 74 -2.26 3.38 7.67
C LEU A 74 -3.40 2.75 8.47
N LEU A 75 -3.32 1.45 8.80
CA LEU A 75 -4.31 0.78 9.67
C LEU A 75 -4.37 1.41 11.08
N LYS A 76 -3.22 1.86 11.61
CA LYS A 76 -3.16 2.55 12.91
C LYS A 76 -3.88 3.89 12.85
N LYS A 77 -3.61 4.72 11.83
CA LYS A 77 -4.30 6.02 11.66
C LYS A 77 -5.78 5.88 11.35
N LEU A 78 -6.19 4.87 10.58
CA LEU A 78 -7.60 4.56 10.35
C LEU A 78 -8.30 4.22 11.67
N ARG A 79 -7.70 3.36 12.50
CA ARG A 79 -8.23 3.01 13.82
C ARG A 79 -8.29 4.22 14.77
N ASP A 80 -7.27 5.07 14.76
CA ASP A 80 -7.19 6.32 15.53
C ASP A 80 -8.30 7.31 15.14
N ASN A 81 -8.66 7.35 13.85
CA ASN A 81 -9.78 8.12 13.31
C ASN A 81 -11.15 7.40 13.46
N GLY A 82 -11.21 6.23 14.10
CA GLY A 82 -12.45 5.46 14.29
C GLY A 82 -12.99 4.76 13.03
N ILE A 83 -12.18 4.66 11.97
CA ILE A 83 -12.58 4.12 10.66
C ILE A 83 -12.32 2.61 10.63
N ASN A 84 -13.38 1.82 10.73
CA ASN A 84 -13.29 0.36 10.62
C ASN A 84 -13.28 -0.07 9.15
N VAL A 85 -12.09 -0.35 8.62
CA VAL A 85 -11.86 -0.89 7.27
C VAL A 85 -11.88 -2.42 7.25
N ASP A 86 -12.35 -2.99 6.14
CA ASP A 86 -12.31 -4.43 5.92
C ASP A 86 -10.88 -4.91 5.58
N ASP A 87 -10.41 -5.95 6.28
CA ASP A 87 -9.10 -6.59 6.07
C ASP A 87 -9.28 -8.03 5.54
N SER A 88 -9.72 -8.13 4.28
CA SER A 88 -9.89 -9.38 3.54
C SER A 88 -8.77 -9.62 2.54
#